data_AF-A0A2M8PVF5-F1
#
_entry.id   AF-A0A2M8PVF5-F1
#
_cell.length_a   1.000
_cell.length_b   1.000
_cell.length_c   1.000
_cell.angle_alpha   90.00
_cell.angle_beta   90.00
_cell.angle_gamma   90.00
#
_symmetry.space_group_name_H-M   'P 1'
#
loop_
_entity.id
_entity.type
_entity.pdbx_description
1 polymer ?
#
loop_
_entity_poly.entity_id
_entity_poly.type
_entity_poly.pdbx_seq_one_letter_code
_entity_poly.pdbx_strand_id
1 'polypeptide(L)'
;ILVEYLDAHPEVGLVGPQLYYEDGSLQTSAYSDPSLLRMIYKITGLAKLTHQRSPLRRWLLKIGLGRLLNIDSLRTITTPERVDVVKGAVMVVRRDAYLQVGGMDASMKAYAEEFDWQWRLRQHGWQIVLVPEAKVTHFGLGQALLTLQGERLYYDRLGILTYFLKHRSWWQAMIIRLVMLISHTFWGLIWLVFNRERASVHFKIVKMAFTWYYPFAAAKS
;
A
#
# COMPACT_ATOMS: atom_id res chain seq x y z
N ILE A 1 22.03 -3.12 14.09
CA ILE A 1 21.11 -2.00 13.80
C ILE A 1 19.64 -2.37 14.05
N LEU A 2 18.94 -3.06 13.14
CA LEU A 2 17.47 -3.27 13.29
C LEU A 2 17.08 -4.09 14.52
N VAL A 3 17.80 -5.20 14.79
CA VAL A 3 17.57 -6.04 15.98
C VAL A 3 17.89 -5.27 17.26
N GLU A 4 19.03 -4.58 17.31
CA GLU A 4 19.41 -3.73 18.44
C GLU A 4 18.36 -2.64 18.73
N TYR A 5 17.75 -2.05 17.69
CA TYR A 5 16.68 -1.08 17.87
C TYR A 5 15.45 -1.72 18.52
N LEU A 6 15.07 -2.93 18.11
CA LEU A 6 14.00 -3.68 18.77
C LEU A 6 14.37 -4.03 20.22
N ASP A 7 15.59 -4.48 20.49
CA ASP A 7 16.02 -4.81 21.85
C ASP A 7 15.95 -3.59 22.80
N ALA A 8 16.29 -2.41 22.28
CA ALA A 8 16.23 -1.15 23.04
C ALA A 8 14.82 -0.55 23.20
N HIS A 9 13.84 -0.93 22.36
CA HIS A 9 12.49 -0.34 22.34
C HIS A 9 11.40 -1.43 22.42
N PRO A 10 11.06 -1.90 23.64
CA PRO A 10 10.12 -3.00 23.86
C PRO A 10 8.72 -2.79 23.28
N GLU A 11 8.27 -1.56 23.08
CA GLU A 11 6.97 -1.19 22.50
C GLU A 11 6.92 -1.31 20.96
N VAL A 12 8.08 -1.44 20.31
CA VAL A 12 8.20 -1.58 18.86
C VAL A 12 8.06 -3.05 18.49
N GLY A 13 7.09 -3.36 17.64
CA GLY A 13 6.81 -4.73 17.19
C GLY A 13 7.41 -5.05 15.83
N LEU A 14 7.69 -4.03 15.00
CA LEU A 14 8.26 -4.23 13.67
C LEU A 14 9.11 -3.03 13.24
N VAL A 15 10.26 -3.33 12.63
CA VAL A 15 11.15 -2.32 12.06
C VAL A 15 11.49 -2.60 10.59
N GLY A 16 11.72 -1.54 9.83
CA GLY A 16 12.20 -1.61 8.45
C GLY A 16 13.32 -0.59 8.17
N PRO A 17 14.20 -0.85 7.19
CA PRO A 17 15.30 0.05 6.83
C PRO A 17 14.87 1.15 5.86
N GLN A 18 15.77 2.12 5.63
CA GLN A 18 15.69 3.00 4.47
C GLN A 18 16.17 2.27 3.21
N LEU A 19 15.33 2.30 2.18
CA LEU A 19 15.55 1.62 0.90
C LEU A 19 16.10 2.56 -0.17
N TYR A 20 16.97 2.00 -1.01
CA TYR A 20 17.58 2.64 -2.15
C TYR A 20 17.44 1.75 -3.39
N TYR A 21 17.39 2.38 -4.56
CA TYR A 21 17.55 1.68 -5.84
C TYR A 21 19.03 1.35 -6.10
N GLU A 22 19.27 0.54 -7.14
CA GLU A 22 20.62 0.14 -7.56
C GLU A 22 21.51 1.34 -7.93
N ASP A 23 20.93 2.41 -8.46
CA ASP A 23 21.61 3.66 -8.79
C ASP A 23 21.87 4.57 -7.57
N GLY A 24 21.56 4.09 -6.37
CA GLY A 24 21.69 4.83 -5.11
C GLY A 24 20.59 5.87 -4.88
N SER A 25 19.62 6.02 -5.79
CA SER A 25 18.50 6.95 -5.60
C SER A 25 17.52 6.43 -4.54
N LEU A 26 16.84 7.37 -3.87
CA LEU A 26 15.93 7.06 -2.77
C LEU A 26 14.71 6.26 -3.26
N GLN A 27 14.39 5.18 -2.55
CA GLN A 27 13.18 4.40 -2.76
C GLN A 27 12.19 4.64 -1.61
N THR A 28 10.88 4.65 -1.93
CA THR A 28 9.84 4.67 -0.90
C THR A 28 10.01 3.46 0.02
N SER A 29 10.19 3.74 1.31
CA SER A 29 10.51 2.74 2.34
C SER A 29 9.40 2.56 3.37
N ALA A 30 8.50 3.55 3.46
CA ALA A 30 7.33 3.51 4.29
C ALA A 30 6.14 4.17 3.61
N TYR A 31 4.95 3.78 4.03
CA TYR A 31 3.67 4.27 3.54
C TYR A 31 2.79 4.66 4.71
N SER A 32 1.90 5.63 4.49
CA SER A 32 0.72 5.78 5.33
C SER A 32 -0.23 4.60 5.14
N ASP A 33 -1.07 4.37 6.15
CA ASP A 33 -2.15 3.40 6.08
C ASP A 33 -3.11 3.68 4.89
N PRO A 34 -3.72 2.67 4.25
CA PRO A 34 -4.62 2.89 3.12
C PRO A 34 -5.88 3.68 3.54
N SER A 35 -5.90 4.98 3.24
CA SER A 35 -7.06 5.85 3.48
C SER A 35 -8.04 5.81 2.29
N LEU A 36 -9.31 6.11 2.56
CA LEU A 36 -10.37 6.12 1.54
C LEU A 36 -10.00 7.05 0.37
N LEU A 37 -9.68 8.31 0.67
CA LEU A 37 -9.37 9.31 -0.34
C LEU A 37 -8.14 8.94 -1.18
N ARG A 38 -7.08 8.41 -0.54
CA ARG A 38 -5.87 7.97 -1.25
C ARG A 38 -6.17 6.80 -2.18
N MET A 39 -7.01 5.85 -1.77
CA MET A 39 -7.37 4.73 -2.64
C MET A 39 -8.26 5.17 -3.79
N ILE A 40 -9.21 6.09 -3.59
CA ILE A 40 -9.98 6.71 -4.70
C ILE A 40 -9.02 7.39 -5.69
N TYR A 41 -8.08 8.18 -5.17
CA TYR A 41 -7.07 8.86 -5.98
C TYR A 41 -6.21 7.89 -6.82
N LYS A 42 -5.87 6.73 -6.26
CA LYS A 42 -5.13 5.66 -6.95
C LYS A 42 -5.99 4.89 -7.96
N ILE A 43 -7.22 4.52 -7.60
CA ILE A 43 -8.12 3.67 -8.41
C ILE A 43 -8.55 4.38 -9.69
N THR A 44 -8.90 5.66 -9.57
CA THR A 44 -9.32 6.52 -10.69
C THR A 44 -8.20 6.75 -11.71
N GLY A 45 -6.94 6.52 -11.31
CA GLY A 45 -5.77 6.77 -12.15
C GLY A 45 -5.23 8.20 -12.03
N LEU A 46 -5.84 9.06 -11.22
CA LEU A 46 -5.39 10.43 -10.98
C LEU A 46 -3.97 10.49 -10.38
N ALA A 47 -3.56 9.44 -9.65
CA ALA A 47 -2.18 9.29 -9.16
C ALA A 47 -1.12 9.32 -10.29
N LYS A 48 -1.48 8.99 -11.53
CA LYS A 48 -0.56 9.12 -12.68
C LYS A 48 -0.20 10.59 -12.99
N LEU A 49 -1.09 11.52 -12.65
CA LEU A 49 -0.90 12.96 -12.83
C LEU A 49 0.10 13.55 -11.83
N THR A 50 0.38 12.87 -10.72
CA THR A 50 1.35 13.31 -9.70
C THR A 50 2.58 12.41 -9.63
N HIS A 51 3.04 11.89 -10.77
CA HIS A 51 4.35 11.24 -10.84
C HIS A 51 5.48 12.18 -10.37
N GLN A 52 6.65 11.60 -10.04
CA GLN A 52 7.73 12.30 -9.32
C GLN A 52 8.17 13.63 -9.97
N ARG A 53 8.15 13.72 -11.30
CA ARG A 53 8.55 14.91 -12.08
C ARG A 53 7.40 15.87 -12.40
N SER A 54 6.17 15.55 -12.00
CA SER A 54 4.98 16.33 -12.34
C SER A 54 4.98 17.72 -11.68
N PRO A 55 4.68 18.81 -12.42
CA PRO A 55 4.41 20.12 -11.84
C PRO A 55 3.25 20.09 -10.83
N LEU A 56 2.19 19.31 -11.10
CA LEU A 56 1.04 19.18 -10.21
C LEU A 56 1.44 18.61 -8.85
N ARG A 57 2.33 17.60 -8.82
CA ARG A 57 2.87 17.06 -7.57
C ARG A 57 3.58 18.14 -6.76
N ARG A 58 4.47 18.91 -7.41
CA ARG A 58 5.22 20.00 -6.74
C ARG A 58 4.27 21.06 -6.17
N TRP A 59 3.26 21.45 -6.93
CA TRP A 59 2.25 22.39 -6.48
C TRP A 59 1.46 21.87 -5.28
N LEU A 60 0.95 20.63 -5.33
CA LEU A 60 0.22 20.00 -4.22
C LEU A 60 1.06 19.88 -2.94
N LEU A 61 2.35 19.57 -3.07
CA LEU A 61 3.29 19.55 -1.93
C LEU A 61 3.47 20.95 -1.34
N LYS A 62 3.63 21.98 -2.19
CA LYS A 62 3.83 23.37 -1.76
C LYS A 62 2.65 23.91 -0.95
N ILE A 63 1.43 23.51 -1.29
CA ILE A 63 0.21 23.93 -0.57
C ILE A 63 -0.16 22.99 0.59
N GLY A 64 0.70 22.05 0.98
CA GLY A 64 0.49 21.18 2.13
C GLY A 64 -0.50 20.02 1.92
N LEU A 65 -0.99 19.81 0.70
CA LEU A 65 -1.89 18.69 0.37
C LEU A 65 -1.15 17.35 0.11
N GLY A 66 0.17 17.34 0.29
CA GLY A 66 1.03 16.17 0.08
C GLY A 66 0.59 14.93 0.84
N ARG A 67 0.41 15.11 2.15
CA ARG A 67 0.06 14.04 3.09
C ARG A 67 -1.32 13.45 2.82
N LEU A 68 -2.28 14.26 2.38
CA LEU A 68 -3.66 13.84 2.08
C LEU A 68 -3.71 12.76 0.98
N LEU A 69 -2.83 12.87 -0.01
CA LEU A 69 -2.74 11.95 -1.15
C LEU A 69 -1.54 10.99 -1.03
N ASN A 70 -0.79 11.08 0.08
CA ASN A 70 0.46 10.35 0.34
C ASN A 70 1.49 10.47 -0.81
N ILE A 71 1.50 11.63 -1.46
CA ILE A 71 2.46 11.95 -2.53
C ILE A 71 3.81 12.39 -1.97
N ASP A 72 3.92 12.54 -0.65
CA ASP A 72 5.12 12.86 0.16
C ASP A 72 5.84 11.61 0.70
N SER A 73 5.37 10.40 0.40
CA SER A 73 5.99 9.13 0.83
C SER A 73 7.43 8.90 0.34
N LEU A 74 7.84 9.60 -0.71
CA LEU A 74 9.26 9.72 -1.10
C LEU A 74 9.90 10.84 -0.29
N ARG A 75 10.37 10.50 0.91
CA ARG A 75 11.13 11.41 1.78
C ARG A 75 12.30 10.68 2.42
N THR A 76 13.40 11.40 2.59
CA THR A 76 14.54 10.94 3.38
C THR A 76 14.19 11.09 4.85
N ILE A 77 14.16 9.98 5.57
CA ILE A 77 14.03 9.97 7.03
C ILE A 77 15.44 9.96 7.59
N THR A 78 15.76 10.85 8.53
CA THR A 78 17.12 11.02 9.07
C THR A 78 17.27 10.55 10.51
N THR A 79 16.15 10.33 11.20
CA THR A 79 16.10 9.78 12.55
C THR A 79 15.02 8.70 12.59
N PRO A 80 15.09 7.70 13.48
CA PRO A 80 14.06 6.68 13.60
C PRO A 80 12.68 7.32 13.75
N GLU A 81 11.72 6.90 12.92
CA GLU A 81 10.40 7.51 12.86
C GLU A 81 9.31 6.44 12.89
N ARG A 82 8.30 6.66 13.74
CA ARG A 82 7.08 5.85 13.73
C ARG A 82 6.34 6.05 12.40
N VAL A 83 6.00 4.96 11.75
CA VAL A 83 5.25 4.94 10.49
C VAL A 83 4.05 3.99 10.60
N ASP A 84 3.13 4.08 9.65
CA ASP A 84 1.99 3.15 9.61
C ASP A 84 2.39 1.80 9.02
N VAL A 85 3.21 1.82 7.96
CA VAL A 85 3.61 0.64 7.21
C VAL A 85 5.04 0.85 6.70
N VAL A 86 5.98 -0.04 7.01
CA VAL A 86 7.26 -0.17 6.30
C VAL A 86 7.10 -1.10 5.12
N LYS A 87 7.84 -0.88 4.05
CA LYS A 87 7.76 -1.71 2.85
C LYS A 87 8.36 -3.09 3.12
N GLY A 88 7.69 -4.14 2.66
CA GLY A 88 8.05 -5.55 2.86
C GLY A 88 9.31 -6.04 2.14
N ALA A 89 10.19 -5.14 1.69
CA ALA A 89 11.49 -5.52 1.13
C ALA A 89 12.41 -6.11 2.20
N VAL A 90 12.44 -5.48 3.39
CA VAL A 90 13.14 -5.98 4.59
C VAL A 90 12.32 -5.56 5.80
N MET A 91 11.92 -6.53 6.61
CA MET A 91 11.22 -6.30 7.87
C MET A 91 11.81 -7.21 8.94
N VAL A 92 12.04 -6.67 10.14
CA VAL A 92 12.36 -7.46 11.32
C VAL A 92 11.21 -7.29 12.29
N VAL A 93 10.63 -8.42 12.73
CA VAL A 93 9.46 -8.45 13.61
C VAL A 93 9.86 -9.04 14.96
N ARG A 94 9.36 -8.43 16.04
CA ARG A 94 9.52 -8.97 17.39
C ARG A 94 8.76 -10.29 17.50
N ARG A 95 9.38 -11.29 18.11
CA ARG A 95 8.77 -12.61 18.30
C ARG A 95 7.42 -12.53 19.02
N ASP A 96 7.32 -11.75 20.09
CA ASP A 96 6.07 -11.62 20.85
C ASP A 96 4.95 -10.97 20.02
N ALA A 97 5.29 -9.95 19.23
CA ALA A 97 4.36 -9.33 18.30
C ALA A 97 3.88 -10.33 17.22
N TYR A 98 4.79 -11.15 16.69
CA TYR A 98 4.47 -12.22 15.75
C TYR A 98 3.58 -13.29 16.37
N LEU A 99 3.88 -13.76 17.59
CA LEU A 99 3.10 -14.78 18.28
C LEU A 99 1.71 -14.28 18.65
N GLN A 100 1.58 -13.00 18.99
CA GLN A 100 0.29 -12.39 19.32
C GLN A 100 -0.59 -12.18 18.08
N VAL A 101 -0.01 -11.67 16.99
CA VAL A 101 -0.78 -11.23 15.81
C VAL A 101 -0.87 -12.31 14.72
N GLY A 102 0.07 -13.26 14.72
CA GLY A 102 0.27 -14.22 13.64
C GLY A 102 1.01 -13.61 12.44
N GLY A 103 1.29 -14.45 11.43
CA GLY A 103 1.97 -14.03 10.20
C GLY A 103 1.09 -13.22 9.23
N MET A 104 1.65 -12.92 8.06
CA MET A 104 0.90 -12.34 6.94
C MET A 104 -0.20 -13.30 6.46
N ASP A 105 -1.36 -12.75 6.10
CA ASP A 105 -2.49 -13.51 5.61
C ASP A 105 -2.19 -14.05 4.19
N ALA A 106 -1.92 -15.35 4.07
CA ALA A 106 -1.59 -15.99 2.80
C ALA A 106 -2.75 -15.97 1.77
N SER A 107 -3.98 -15.69 2.22
CA SER A 107 -5.12 -15.50 1.31
C SER A 107 -5.07 -14.13 0.61
N MET A 108 -4.37 -13.15 1.20
CA MET A 108 -4.15 -11.86 0.57
C MET A 108 -3.11 -11.99 -0.53
N LYS A 109 -3.53 -11.66 -1.75
CA LYS A 109 -2.65 -11.56 -2.90
C LYS A 109 -1.79 -10.30 -2.78
N ALA A 110 -0.68 -10.30 -3.51
CA ALA A 110 0.34 -9.24 -3.51
C ALA A 110 -0.25 -7.82 -3.51
N TYR A 111 0.48 -6.87 -2.92
CA TYR A 111 0.21 -5.43 -2.78
C TYR A 111 -0.71 -5.00 -1.63
N ALA A 112 -1.16 -5.92 -0.77
CA ALA A 112 -2.05 -5.60 0.37
C ALA A 112 -1.75 -6.40 1.65
N GLU A 113 -1.04 -7.52 1.54
CA GLU A 113 -0.63 -8.41 2.62
C GLU A 113 0.19 -7.69 3.70
N GLU A 114 1.13 -6.83 3.29
CA GLU A 114 1.96 -6.06 4.23
C GLU A 114 1.12 -5.01 4.98
N PHE A 115 0.14 -4.41 4.29
CA PHE A 115 -0.75 -3.40 4.88
C PHE A 115 -1.67 -4.04 5.91
N ASP A 116 -2.26 -5.20 5.61
CA ASP A 116 -3.05 -5.99 6.57
C ASP A 116 -2.26 -6.33 7.82
N TRP A 117 -1.07 -6.90 7.63
CA TRP A 117 -0.29 -7.42 8.74
C TRP A 117 0.16 -6.31 9.67
N GLN A 118 0.63 -5.20 9.10
CA GLN A 118 1.06 -4.02 9.86
C GLN A 118 -0.10 -3.23 10.45
N TRP A 119 -1.29 -3.28 9.84
CA TRP A 119 -2.50 -2.78 10.49
C TRP A 119 -2.84 -3.60 11.73
N ARG A 120 -2.81 -4.94 11.64
CA ARG A 120 -3.09 -5.82 12.78
C ARG A 120 -2.07 -5.64 13.91
N LEU A 121 -0.78 -5.48 13.59
CA LEU A 121 0.25 -5.15 14.58
C LEU A 121 -0.11 -3.87 15.35
N ARG A 122 -0.45 -2.78 14.65
CA ARG A 122 -0.86 -1.51 15.28
C ARG A 122 -2.14 -1.63 16.10
N GLN A 123 -3.11 -2.45 15.69
CA GLN A 123 -4.32 -2.68 16.49
C GLN A 123 -4.04 -3.40 17.81
N HIS A 124 -2.94 -4.15 17.90
CA HIS A 124 -2.48 -4.79 19.13
C HIS A 124 -1.51 -3.90 19.93
N GLY A 125 -1.43 -2.61 19.61
CA GLY A 125 -0.63 -1.63 20.34
C GLY A 125 0.84 -1.55 19.93
N TRP A 126 1.30 -2.43 19.02
CA TRP A 126 2.69 -2.41 18.56
C TRP A 126 2.99 -1.19 17.71
N GLN A 127 4.15 -0.59 17.95
CA GLN A 127 4.68 0.44 17.07
C GLN A 127 5.41 -0.18 15.88
N ILE A 128 5.37 0.56 14.77
CA ILE A 128 6.10 0.23 13.55
C ILE A 128 7.04 1.40 13.27
N VAL A 129 8.32 1.11 13.11
CA VAL A 129 9.35 2.15 13.01
C VAL A 129 10.22 1.93 11.78
N LEU A 130 10.47 3.00 11.04
CA LEU A 130 11.52 3.02 10.04
C LEU A 130 12.82 3.50 10.71
N VAL A 131 13.88 2.72 10.58
CA VAL A 131 15.20 2.99 11.17
C VAL A 131 16.17 3.36 10.04
N PRO A 132 16.43 4.65 9.80
CA PRO A 132 17.14 5.12 8.60
C PRO A 132 18.64 4.83 8.60
N GLU A 133 19.22 4.51 9.75
CA GLU A 133 20.62 4.07 9.89
C GLU A 133 20.84 2.73 9.19
N ALA A 134 19.83 1.86 9.16
CA ALA A 134 19.85 0.65 8.35
C ALA A 134 19.50 1.03 6.90
N LYS A 135 20.47 0.86 5.99
CA LYS A 135 20.32 1.16 4.56
C LYS A 135 20.38 -0.12 3.74
N VAL A 136 19.40 -0.33 2.86
CA VAL A 136 19.33 -1.52 2.01
C VAL A 136 19.09 -1.11 0.56
N THR A 137 19.92 -1.64 -0.34
CA THR A 137 19.67 -1.58 -1.78
C THR A 137 18.70 -2.68 -2.16
N HIS A 138 17.53 -2.30 -2.67
CA HIS A 138 16.48 -3.23 -3.05
C HIS A 138 16.43 -3.40 -4.57
N PHE A 139 16.93 -4.55 -5.04
CA PHE A 139 16.93 -4.96 -6.43
C PHE A 139 15.52 -5.35 -6.89
N GLY A 140 15.08 -4.84 -8.03
CA GLY A 140 13.76 -5.13 -8.60
C GLY A 140 12.92 -3.88 -8.87
N LEU A 141 11.68 -4.09 -9.34
CA LEU A 141 10.74 -3.01 -9.72
C LEU A 141 10.20 -2.29 -8.47
N GLY A 142 11.08 -1.58 -7.76
CA GLY A 142 10.79 -0.84 -6.53
C GLY A 142 9.73 0.26 -6.66
N GLN A 143 9.29 0.56 -7.89
CA GLN A 143 8.34 1.61 -8.24
C GLN A 143 7.04 1.10 -8.91
N ALA A 144 6.72 -0.19 -8.77
CA ALA A 144 5.65 -0.82 -9.56
C ALA A 144 4.22 -0.30 -9.31
N LEU A 145 3.91 0.37 -8.18
CA LEU A 145 2.52 0.71 -7.81
C LEU A 145 1.83 1.74 -8.73
N LEU A 146 2.58 2.60 -9.42
CA LEU A 146 2.01 3.67 -10.28
C LEU A 146 1.85 3.25 -11.75
N THR A 147 2.55 2.20 -12.18
CA THR A 147 2.58 1.68 -13.56
C THR A 147 2.17 0.21 -13.62
N LEU A 148 1.36 -0.26 -12.66
CA LEU A 148 0.80 -1.61 -12.69
C LEU A 148 0.02 -1.83 -13.99
N GLN A 149 0.40 -2.88 -14.69
CA GLN A 149 -0.27 -3.37 -15.90
C GLN A 149 -0.52 -4.88 -15.75
N GLY A 150 -1.41 -5.42 -16.59
CA GLY A 150 -1.71 -6.84 -16.57
C GLY A 150 -2.27 -7.31 -15.23
N GLU A 151 -1.88 -8.51 -14.83
CA GLU A 151 -2.36 -9.15 -13.60
C GLU A 151 -2.01 -8.39 -12.32
N ARG A 152 -0.91 -7.63 -12.31
CA ARG A 152 -0.52 -6.84 -11.13
C ARG A 152 -1.55 -5.78 -10.80
N LEU A 153 -2.16 -5.15 -11.81
CA LEU A 153 -3.25 -4.20 -11.59
C LEU A 153 -4.47 -4.91 -10.99
N TYR A 154 -4.78 -6.12 -11.46
CA TYR A 154 -5.87 -6.91 -10.90
C TYR A 154 -5.64 -7.23 -9.42
N TYR A 155 -4.47 -7.78 -9.06
CA TYR A 155 -4.15 -8.14 -7.67
C TYR A 155 -4.11 -6.92 -6.74
N ASP A 156 -3.61 -5.78 -7.22
CA ASP A 156 -3.65 -4.54 -6.46
C ASP A 156 -5.09 -4.09 -6.14
N ARG A 157 -6.01 -4.17 -7.11
CA ARG A 157 -7.42 -3.82 -6.87
C ARG A 157 -8.10 -4.81 -5.97
N LEU A 158 -7.84 -6.10 -6.14
CA LEU A 158 -8.33 -7.15 -5.25
C LEU A 158 -7.85 -6.94 -3.81
N GLY A 159 -6.57 -6.61 -3.64
CA GLY A 159 -5.95 -6.31 -2.35
C GLY A 159 -6.57 -5.09 -1.68
N ILE A 160 -6.77 -3.99 -2.41
CA ILE A 160 -7.44 -2.79 -1.88
C ILE A 160 -8.86 -3.11 -1.43
N LEU A 161 -9.66 -3.80 -2.24
CA LEU A 161 -11.04 -4.15 -1.87
C LEU A 161 -11.06 -5.06 -0.64
N THR A 162 -10.19 -6.06 -0.59
CA THR A 162 -10.07 -7.00 0.55
C THR A 162 -9.67 -6.28 1.83
N TYR A 163 -8.67 -5.40 1.77
CA TYR A 163 -8.24 -4.58 2.90
C TYR A 163 -9.39 -3.75 3.48
N PHE A 164 -10.18 -3.10 2.61
CA PHE A 164 -11.31 -2.29 3.06
C PHE A 164 -12.46 -3.14 3.63
N LEU A 165 -12.72 -4.31 3.07
CA LEU A 165 -13.73 -5.23 3.62
C LEU A 165 -13.31 -5.79 4.99
N LYS A 166 -12.01 -5.97 5.24
CA LYS A 166 -11.48 -6.55 6.47
C LYS A 166 -11.33 -5.52 7.60
N HIS A 167 -10.84 -4.33 7.29
CA HIS A 167 -10.32 -3.37 8.29
C HIS A 167 -11.03 -2.02 8.32
N ARG A 168 -11.92 -1.75 7.36
CA ARG A 168 -12.64 -0.47 7.25
C ARG A 168 -14.13 -0.68 7.48
N SER A 169 -14.82 0.42 7.69
CA SER A 169 -16.28 0.36 7.82
C SER A 169 -16.92 -0.06 6.50
N TRP A 170 -18.08 -0.72 6.60
CA TRP A 170 -18.77 -1.27 5.45
C TRP A 170 -19.05 -0.23 4.35
N TRP A 171 -19.40 1.01 4.73
CA TRP A 171 -19.67 2.08 3.76
C TRP A 171 -18.39 2.53 3.02
N GLN A 172 -17.25 2.59 3.71
CA GLN A 172 -15.96 2.88 3.06
C GLN A 172 -15.63 1.79 2.03
N ALA A 173 -15.86 0.52 2.38
CA ALA A 173 -15.68 -0.59 1.44
C ALA A 173 -16.65 -0.49 0.24
N MET A 174 -17.91 -0.09 0.45
CA MET A 174 -18.86 0.10 -0.65
C MET A 174 -18.48 1.26 -1.56
N ILE A 175 -17.98 2.37 -1.01
CA ILE A 175 -17.47 3.49 -1.82
C ILE A 175 -16.29 3.02 -2.68
N ILE A 176 -15.33 2.30 -2.11
CA ILE A 176 -14.20 1.73 -2.87
C ILE A 176 -14.71 0.82 -3.98
N ARG A 177 -15.66 -0.08 -3.68
CA ARG A 177 -16.26 -0.97 -4.65
C ARG A 177 -16.92 -0.19 -5.80
N LEU A 178 -17.74 0.80 -5.48
CA LEU A 178 -18.41 1.64 -6.48
C LEU A 178 -17.41 2.41 -7.35
N VAL A 179 -16.38 3.01 -6.75
CA VAL A 179 -15.32 3.73 -7.47
C VAL A 179 -14.54 2.79 -8.39
N MET A 180 -14.27 1.55 -7.96
CA MET A 180 -13.66 0.54 -8.83
C MET A 180 -14.55 0.20 -10.02
N LEU A 181 -15.85 -0.04 -9.79
CA LEU A 181 -16.81 -0.36 -10.85
C LEU A 181 -16.86 0.75 -11.89
N ILE A 182 -17.04 2.01 -11.46
CA ILE A 182 -17.12 3.16 -12.37
C ILE A 182 -15.80 3.37 -13.11
N SER A 183 -14.68 3.45 -12.37
CA SER A 183 -13.38 3.81 -12.95
C SER A 183 -12.88 2.72 -13.91
N HIS A 184 -12.99 1.45 -13.54
CA HIS A 184 -12.50 0.37 -14.40
C HIS A 184 -13.44 0.09 -15.58
N THR A 185 -14.74 0.37 -15.47
CA THR A 185 -15.63 0.35 -16.66
C THR A 185 -15.23 1.44 -17.64
N PHE A 186 -15.06 2.68 -17.17
CA PHE A 186 -14.62 3.81 -18.00
C PHE A 186 -13.28 3.51 -18.70
N TRP A 187 -12.26 3.10 -17.95
CA TRP A 187 -10.95 2.76 -18.53
C TRP A 187 -11.00 1.52 -19.43
N GLY A 188 -11.85 0.52 -19.11
CA GLY A 188 -12.05 -0.66 -19.94
C GLY A 188 -12.63 -0.32 -21.31
N LEU A 189 -13.63 0.57 -21.35
CA LEU A 189 -14.23 1.07 -22.59
C LEU A 189 -13.21 1.87 -23.42
N ILE A 190 -12.41 2.74 -22.80
CA ILE A 190 -11.32 3.45 -23.49
C ILE A 190 -10.34 2.45 -24.10
N TRP A 191 -9.82 1.52 -23.30
CA TRP A 191 -8.83 0.55 -23.80
C TRP A 191 -9.41 -0.43 -24.81
N LEU A 192 -10.73 -0.64 -24.86
CA LEU A 192 -11.33 -1.53 -25.86
C LEU A 192 -11.02 -1.06 -27.30
N VAL A 193 -10.89 0.25 -27.49
CA VAL A 193 -10.54 0.89 -28.76
C VAL A 193 -9.04 0.76 -29.07
N PHE A 194 -8.17 0.88 -28.06
CA PHE A 194 -6.72 1.00 -28.27
C PHE A 194 -5.91 -0.28 -28.02
N ASN A 195 -6.35 -1.14 -27.10
CA ASN A 195 -5.66 -2.36 -26.69
C ASN A 195 -6.62 -3.32 -25.95
N ARG A 196 -7.10 -4.36 -26.65
CA ARG A 196 -8.05 -5.34 -26.11
C ARG A 196 -7.53 -6.12 -24.91
N GLU A 197 -6.23 -6.40 -24.85
CA GLU A 197 -5.61 -7.10 -23.73
C GLU A 197 -5.72 -6.27 -22.45
N ARG A 198 -5.40 -4.96 -22.52
CA ARG A 198 -5.57 -4.03 -21.39
C ARG A 198 -7.02 -3.88 -20.99
N ALA A 199 -7.94 -3.77 -21.96
CA ALA A 199 -9.38 -3.73 -21.67
C ALA A 199 -9.84 -4.98 -20.89
N SER A 200 -9.34 -6.17 -21.27
CA SER A 200 -9.70 -7.43 -20.60
C SER A 200 -9.35 -7.41 -19.10
N VAL A 201 -8.22 -6.81 -18.71
CA VAL A 201 -7.82 -6.65 -17.30
C VAL A 201 -8.80 -5.76 -16.55
N HIS A 202 -9.21 -4.65 -17.16
CA HIS A 202 -10.20 -3.74 -16.58
C HIS A 202 -11.56 -4.44 -16.37
N PHE A 203 -12.05 -5.20 -17.35
CA PHE A 203 -13.29 -5.95 -17.21
C PHE A 203 -13.17 -7.12 -16.19
N LYS A 204 -12.01 -7.76 -16.07
CA LYS A 204 -11.74 -8.71 -14.97
C LYS A 204 -11.88 -8.05 -13.60
N ILE A 205 -11.38 -6.82 -13.45
CA ILE A 205 -11.51 -6.04 -12.21
C ILE A 205 -12.97 -5.66 -11.94
N VAL A 206 -13.74 -5.28 -12.97
CA VAL A 206 -15.18 -5.00 -12.83
C VAL A 206 -15.92 -6.25 -12.34
N LYS A 207 -15.69 -7.41 -12.98
CA LYS A 207 -16.27 -8.69 -12.56
C LYS A 207 -15.91 -9.00 -11.11
N MET A 208 -14.62 -8.87 -10.75
CA MET A 208 -14.15 -9.08 -9.38
C MET A 208 -14.80 -8.13 -8.39
N ALA A 209 -14.92 -6.83 -8.69
CA ALA A 209 -15.56 -5.87 -7.78
C ALA A 209 -17.05 -6.16 -7.55
N PHE A 210 -17.74 -6.76 -8.53
CA PHE A 210 -19.12 -7.24 -8.40
C PHE A 210 -19.22 -8.52 -7.56
N THR A 211 -18.35 -9.51 -7.80
CA THR A 211 -18.52 -10.87 -7.24
C THR A 211 -17.70 -11.13 -5.98
N TRP A 212 -16.62 -10.37 -5.75
CA TRP A 212 -15.71 -10.62 -4.64
C TRP A 212 -16.36 -10.21 -3.32
N TYR A 213 -16.46 -11.20 -2.45
CA TYR A 213 -16.91 -11.06 -1.09
C TYR A 213 -15.86 -11.66 -0.18
N TYR A 214 -15.48 -10.90 0.85
CA TYR A 214 -14.71 -11.41 1.96
C TYR A 214 -15.69 -11.58 3.13
N PRO A 215 -15.85 -12.79 3.69
CA PRO A 215 -16.80 -13.02 4.77
C PRO A 215 -16.50 -12.09 5.95
N PHE A 216 -17.41 -11.13 6.17
CA PHE A 216 -17.34 -10.16 7.27
C PHE A 216 -17.23 -10.84 8.65
N ALA A 217 -17.64 -12.12 8.73
CA ALA A 217 -17.60 -12.93 9.95
C ALA A 217 -16.21 -13.47 10.31
N ALA A 218 -15.21 -13.43 9.41
CA ALA A 218 -13.86 -13.94 9.68
C ALA A 218 -12.89 -12.88 10.24
N ALA A 219 -13.35 -11.63 10.42
CA ALA A 219 -12.52 -10.49 10.84
C ALA A 219 -12.71 -10.09 12.32
N LYS A 220 -13.42 -10.91 13.11
CA LYS A 220 -13.76 -10.64 14.53
C LYS A 220 -13.44 -11.80 15.49
N SER A 221 -12.51 -12.69 15.13
CA SER A 221 -11.95 -13.67 16.05
C SER A 221 -10.55 -13.25 16.47
#